data_AF-R7TD85-F1
#
_entry.id   AF-R7TD85-F1
#
_cell.length_a   1.000
_cell.length_b   1.000
_cell.length_c   1.000
_cell.angle_alpha   90.00
_cell.angle_beta   90.00
_cell.angle_gamma   90.00
#
_symmetry.space_group_name_H-M   'P 1'
#
loop_
_entity.id
_entity.type
_entity.pdbx_description
1 polymer ?
#
loop_
_entity_poly.entity_id
_entity_poly.type
_entity_poly.pdbx_seq_one_letter_code
_entity_poly.pdbx_strand_id
1 'polypeptide(L)'
;MTSELGISLLRTQGPDLELLTKIALELITLELLVLVERQAFSQLPEGKYWNPSKELIENTKSVHKTNVMGEREMVVLNNLLRCKPGISAHNLETTLMWWQNKPASYLEDLTKPQREKLHMEARKKIPQMKCAISQHRKVLKEKVEQKLKDKHEKKEKQEVRHINMRLKASREVFSYGGPWASEEVEAKLSALVPAQQRKALLCQIRFHRDVLKSAGPRTLFQESSNALAYDVKRLTANLAEILARNDGASEVPAPTLVYKEPEDIDQATVEKKRELKLKLEKARKSRQAAKAKERLPALVSDPSSLVGQRFLHQCNEPGEPAQWYPATVRGIHKQGKEPFNTEFKVVYDEDEEETWHFPLLKDLRNGDMILI
;
A
#
# COMPACT_ATOMS: atom_id res chain seq x y z
N MET A 1 -21.51 -15.82 30.19
CA MET A 1 -20.70 -17.04 30.34
C MET A 1 -19.27 -16.72 29.92
N THR A 2 -18.48 -16.16 30.83
CA THR A 2 -17.02 -16.10 30.70
C THR A 2 -16.51 -17.50 31.04
N SER A 3 -15.91 -18.20 30.08
CA SER A 3 -15.43 -19.57 30.29
C SER A 3 -14.41 -19.60 31.43
N GLU A 4 -14.46 -20.62 32.28
CA GLU A 4 -13.47 -20.84 33.36
C GLU A 4 -12.03 -20.89 32.83
N LEU A 5 -11.86 -21.26 31.56
CA LEU A 5 -10.62 -21.16 30.80
C LEU A 5 -10.09 -19.73 30.69
N GLY A 6 -10.95 -18.74 30.46
CA GLY A 6 -10.55 -17.32 30.42
C GLY A 6 -10.13 -16.77 31.79
N ILE A 7 -10.72 -17.29 32.87
CA ILE A 7 -10.37 -16.92 34.25
C ILE A 7 -9.08 -17.61 34.71
N SER A 8 -8.85 -18.85 34.27
CA SER A 8 -7.63 -19.62 34.52
C SER A 8 -6.39 -19.00 33.86
N LEU A 9 -6.52 -18.60 32.59
CA LEU A 9 -5.46 -17.90 31.83
C LEU A 9 -5.05 -16.57 32.46
N LEU A 10 -5.96 -15.86 33.12
CA LEU A 10 -5.67 -14.58 33.79
C LEU A 10 -5.14 -14.77 35.23
N ARG A 11 -5.18 -15.99 35.80
CA ARG A 11 -4.73 -16.27 37.17
C ARG A 11 -3.26 -16.70 37.26
N THR A 12 -2.66 -17.17 36.18
CA THR A 12 -1.23 -17.53 36.14
C THR A 12 -0.38 -16.27 36.05
N GLN A 13 -0.14 -15.60 37.17
CA GLN A 13 0.76 -14.43 37.26
C GLN A 13 2.23 -14.85 37.19
N GLY A 14 2.63 -15.41 36.05
CA GLY A 14 4.04 -15.57 35.71
C GLY A 14 4.57 -14.26 35.12
N PRO A 15 5.82 -13.83 35.43
CA PRO A 15 6.43 -12.66 34.80
C PRO A 15 6.43 -12.76 33.26
N ASP A 16 6.56 -13.97 32.73
CA ASP A 16 6.53 -14.24 31.29
C ASP A 16 5.14 -14.02 30.67
N LEU A 17 4.06 -14.37 31.40
CA LEU A 17 2.70 -14.12 30.91
C LEU A 17 2.38 -12.63 30.90
N GLU A 18 2.84 -11.89 31.91
CA GLU A 18 2.67 -10.43 31.96
C GLU A 18 3.40 -9.75 30.79
N LEU A 19 4.63 -10.17 30.51
CA LEU A 19 5.41 -9.70 29.36
C LEU A 19 4.71 -10.01 28.03
N LEU A 20 4.29 -11.27 27.81
CA LEU A 20 3.57 -11.68 26.61
C LEU A 20 2.22 -10.95 26.46
N THR A 21 1.52 -10.69 27.56
CA THR A 21 0.27 -9.92 27.55
C THR A 21 0.50 -8.46 27.17
N LYS A 22 1.54 -7.82 27.72
CA LYS A 22 1.94 -6.46 27.34
C LYS A 22 2.26 -6.40 25.84
N ILE A 23 3.08 -7.33 25.36
CA ILE A 23 3.45 -7.45 23.95
C ILE A 23 2.21 -7.63 23.06
N ALA A 24 1.32 -8.55 23.42
CA ALA A 24 0.10 -8.83 22.66
C ALA A 24 -0.81 -7.60 22.59
N LEU A 25 -1.00 -6.90 23.71
CA LEU A 25 -1.78 -5.67 23.76
C LEU A 25 -1.16 -4.57 22.90
N GLU A 26 0.15 -4.37 22.96
CA GLU A 26 0.84 -3.39 22.11
C GLU A 26 0.67 -3.70 20.61
N LEU A 27 0.80 -4.98 20.20
CA LEU A 27 0.61 -5.37 18.80
C LEU A 27 -0.84 -5.19 18.35
N ILE A 28 -1.81 -5.65 19.16
CA ILE A 28 -3.24 -5.53 18.85
C ILE A 28 -3.62 -4.05 18.75
N THR A 29 -3.19 -3.22 19.69
CA THR A 29 -3.50 -1.78 19.67
C THR A 29 -2.85 -1.07 18.49
N LEU A 30 -1.63 -1.44 18.09
CA LEU A 30 -0.99 -0.90 16.88
C LEU A 30 -1.75 -1.31 15.61
N GLU A 31 -2.17 -2.56 15.49
CA GLU A 31 -2.97 -3.02 14.35
C GLU A 31 -4.34 -2.33 14.31
N LEU A 32 -5.00 -2.16 15.46
CA LEU A 32 -6.24 -1.39 15.59
C LEU A 32 -6.03 0.06 15.20
N LEU A 33 -4.93 0.69 15.60
CA LEU A 33 -4.61 2.06 15.25
C LEU A 33 -4.44 2.23 13.73
N VAL A 34 -3.75 1.28 13.07
CA VAL A 34 -3.65 1.27 11.60
C VAL A 34 -5.03 1.17 10.93
N LEU A 35 -5.93 0.33 11.47
CA LEU A 35 -7.28 0.18 10.95
C LEU A 35 -8.11 1.45 11.15
N VAL A 36 -8.08 2.02 12.35
CA VAL A 36 -8.82 3.24 12.70
C VAL A 36 -8.31 4.41 11.86
N GLU A 37 -7.00 4.59 11.70
CA GLU A 37 -6.46 5.66 10.86
C GLU A 37 -6.88 5.54 9.40
N ARG A 38 -7.04 4.30 8.91
CA ARG A 38 -7.53 4.05 7.55
C ARG A 38 -9.03 4.31 7.42
N GLN A 39 -9.83 3.91 8.41
CA GLN A 39 -11.29 4.05 8.36
C GLN A 39 -11.75 5.49 8.64
N ALA A 40 -11.14 6.14 9.64
CA ALA A 40 -11.41 7.51 10.03
C ALA A 40 -10.57 8.53 9.24
N PHE A 41 -9.99 8.11 8.10
CA PHE A 41 -9.12 8.92 7.25
C PHE A 41 -9.66 10.33 7.01
N SER A 42 -10.95 10.43 6.71
CA SER A 42 -11.56 11.72 6.37
C SER A 42 -11.76 12.64 7.57
N GLN A 43 -11.75 12.11 8.80
CA GLN A 43 -11.98 12.82 10.05
C GLN A 43 -10.69 13.13 10.80
N LEU A 44 -9.57 12.50 10.46
CA LEU A 44 -8.28 12.73 11.10
C LEU A 44 -7.56 13.96 10.53
N PRO A 45 -6.49 14.46 11.18
CA PRO A 45 -5.65 15.52 10.62
C PRO A 45 -5.29 15.24 9.16
N GLU A 46 -5.39 16.27 8.32
CA GLU A 46 -5.30 16.22 6.85
C GLU A 46 -6.48 15.57 6.11
N GLY A 47 -7.48 15.08 6.83
CA GLY A 47 -8.74 14.60 6.27
C GLY A 47 -9.67 15.75 5.88
N LYS A 48 -10.52 15.48 4.88
CA LYS A 48 -11.50 16.44 4.33
C LYS A 48 -12.42 17.09 5.39
N TYR A 49 -12.75 16.35 6.45
CA TYR A 49 -13.68 16.77 7.49
C TYR A 49 -13.01 17.21 8.80
N TRP A 50 -11.67 17.18 8.87
CA TRP A 50 -10.94 17.60 10.07
C TRP A 50 -11.02 19.12 10.30
N ASN A 51 -10.84 19.90 9.24
CA ASN A 51 -11.04 21.34 9.25
C ASN A 51 -11.98 21.74 8.11
N PRO A 52 -13.31 21.59 8.30
CA PRO A 52 -14.27 21.78 7.24
C PRO A 52 -14.32 23.24 6.78
N SER A 53 -14.50 23.47 5.47
CA SER A 53 -14.68 24.81 4.93
C SER A 53 -15.97 25.46 5.45
N LYS A 54 -16.05 26.80 5.42
CA LYS A 54 -17.26 27.53 5.84
C LYS A 54 -18.51 27.08 5.08
N GLU A 55 -18.37 26.80 3.78
CA GLU A 55 -19.43 26.25 2.94
C GLU A 55 -19.89 24.87 3.40
N LEU A 56 -18.95 23.99 3.76
CA LEU A 56 -19.27 22.65 4.24
C LEU A 56 -19.97 22.70 5.60
N ILE A 57 -19.52 23.59 6.49
CA ILE A 57 -20.18 23.85 7.78
C ILE A 57 -21.61 24.30 7.53
N GLU A 58 -21.84 25.24 6.62
CA GLU A 58 -23.18 25.73 6.31
C GLU A 58 -24.09 24.65 5.72
N ASN A 59 -23.59 23.86 4.77
CA ASN A 59 -24.33 22.75 4.16
C ASN A 59 -24.66 21.63 5.16
N THR A 60 -23.84 21.45 6.20
CA THR A 60 -24.06 20.43 7.23
C THR A 60 -24.93 20.90 8.40
N LYS A 61 -25.32 22.18 8.47
CA LYS A 61 -26.19 22.71 9.54
C LYS A 61 -27.55 21.99 9.63
N SER A 62 -28.06 21.49 8.51
CA SER A 62 -29.33 20.74 8.43
C SER A 62 -29.20 19.28 8.88
N VAL A 63 -27.98 18.76 9.00
CA VAL A 63 -27.72 17.38 9.39
C VAL A 63 -27.77 17.28 10.92
N HIS A 64 -28.32 16.18 11.44
CA HIS A 64 -28.36 15.95 12.87
C HIS A 64 -26.94 15.81 13.43
N LYS A 65 -26.67 16.47 14.57
CA LYS A 65 -25.35 16.46 15.23
C LYS A 65 -24.94 15.08 15.75
N THR A 66 -25.90 14.17 15.90
CA THR A 66 -25.69 12.82 16.43
C THR A 66 -26.04 11.77 15.38
N ASN A 67 -25.28 10.67 15.37
CA ASN A 67 -25.53 9.54 14.46
C ASN A 67 -26.70 8.65 14.93
N VAL A 68 -27.63 9.18 15.73
CA VAL A 68 -28.72 8.40 16.35
C VAL A 68 -29.57 7.69 15.29
N MET A 69 -29.76 8.31 14.12
CA MET A 69 -30.50 7.68 13.02
C MET A 69 -29.77 6.46 12.45
N GLY A 70 -28.49 6.60 12.12
CA GLY A 70 -27.69 5.49 11.59
C GLY A 70 -27.48 4.36 12.60
N GLU A 71 -27.29 4.70 13.88
CA GLU A 71 -27.21 3.71 14.96
C GLU A 71 -28.52 2.95 15.13
N ARG A 72 -29.65 3.65 15.11
CA ARG A 72 -30.98 3.04 15.20
C ARG A 72 -31.26 2.12 14.02
N GLU A 73 -30.91 2.54 12.80
CA GLU A 73 -31.00 1.71 11.58
C GLU A 73 -30.13 0.46 11.70
N MET A 74 -28.90 0.58 12.18
CA MET A 74 -27.99 -0.55 12.39
C MET A 74 -28.52 -1.53 13.44
N VAL A 75 -29.11 -1.04 14.53
CA VAL A 75 -29.74 -1.91 15.54
C VAL A 75 -30.90 -2.70 14.93
N VAL A 76 -31.78 -2.04 14.17
CA VAL A 76 -32.90 -2.71 13.49
C VAL A 76 -32.39 -3.72 12.46
N LEU A 77 -31.39 -3.36 11.65
CA LEU A 77 -30.77 -4.24 10.68
C LEU A 77 -30.15 -5.48 11.35
N ASN A 78 -29.39 -5.29 12.42
CA ASN A 78 -28.74 -6.38 13.15
C ASN A 78 -29.78 -7.33 13.77
N ASN A 79 -30.85 -6.79 14.36
CA ASN A 79 -31.95 -7.59 14.87
C ASN A 79 -32.67 -8.37 13.75
N LEU A 80 -32.93 -7.73 12.59
CA LEU A 80 -33.53 -8.40 11.44
C LEU A 80 -32.65 -9.54 10.90
N LEU A 81 -31.34 -9.34 10.81
CA LEU A 81 -30.38 -10.36 10.39
C LEU A 81 -30.32 -11.53 11.37
N ARG A 82 -30.40 -11.27 12.68
CA ARG A 82 -30.45 -12.31 13.72
C ARG A 82 -31.74 -13.12 13.67
N CYS A 83 -32.89 -12.44 13.51
CA CYS A 83 -34.19 -13.11 13.45
C CYS A 83 -34.41 -13.83 12.12
N LYS A 84 -33.86 -13.31 11.02
CA LYS A 84 -34.07 -13.83 9.66
C LYS A 84 -32.77 -13.80 8.86
N PRO A 85 -31.81 -14.70 9.10
CA PRO A 85 -30.51 -14.69 8.42
C PRO A 85 -30.60 -14.92 6.91
N GLY A 86 -31.66 -15.57 6.41
CA GLY A 86 -31.90 -15.80 4.99
C GLY A 86 -32.64 -14.67 4.25
N ILE A 87 -32.88 -13.52 4.90
CA ILE A 87 -33.56 -12.40 4.25
C ILE A 87 -32.69 -11.78 3.14
N SER A 88 -33.28 -11.49 1.98
CA SER A 88 -32.54 -10.81 0.91
C SER A 88 -32.23 -9.35 1.28
N ALA A 89 -31.10 -8.84 0.81
CA ALA A 89 -30.71 -7.43 1.01
C ALA A 89 -31.81 -6.44 0.58
N HIS A 90 -32.50 -6.73 -0.52
CA HIS A 90 -33.61 -5.89 -1.00
C HIS A 90 -34.79 -5.85 -0.02
N ASN A 91 -35.12 -6.99 0.59
CA ASN A 91 -36.19 -7.05 1.58
C ASN A 91 -35.77 -6.36 2.89
N LEU A 92 -34.48 -6.42 3.27
CA LEU A 92 -33.95 -5.66 4.39
C LEU A 92 -34.09 -4.15 4.17
N GLU A 93 -33.61 -3.65 3.04
CA GLU A 93 -33.72 -2.24 2.67
C GLU A 93 -35.18 -1.77 2.68
N THR A 94 -36.08 -2.55 2.08
CA THR A 94 -37.52 -2.23 2.04
C THR A 94 -38.11 -2.20 3.44
N THR A 95 -37.76 -3.15 4.30
CA THR A 95 -38.27 -3.22 5.69
C THR A 95 -37.76 -2.05 6.52
N LEU A 96 -36.48 -1.71 6.39
CA LEU A 96 -35.87 -0.56 7.06
C LEU A 96 -36.52 0.76 6.62
N MET A 97 -36.66 0.97 5.31
CA MET A 97 -37.33 2.16 4.78
C MET A 97 -38.80 2.24 5.20
N TRP A 98 -39.51 1.11 5.22
CA TRP A 98 -40.89 1.07 5.69
C TRP A 98 -40.99 1.45 7.17
N TRP A 99 -40.08 0.96 8.00
CA TRP A 99 -40.09 1.28 9.42
C TRP A 99 -39.73 2.75 9.69
N GLN A 100 -38.76 3.30 8.97
CA GLN A 100 -38.28 4.66 9.17
C GLN A 100 -39.23 5.72 8.64
N ASN A 101 -39.74 5.54 7.41
CA ASN A 101 -40.61 6.52 6.76
C ASN A 101 -42.06 6.43 7.24
N LYS A 102 -42.41 5.41 8.05
CA LYS A 102 -43.76 5.15 8.56
C LYS A 102 -44.88 5.35 7.52
N PRO A 103 -44.75 4.76 6.31
CA PRO A 103 -45.74 4.91 5.27
C PRO A 103 -47.08 4.28 5.66
N ALA A 104 -47.11 3.37 6.64
CA ALA A 104 -48.35 2.85 7.21
C ALA A 104 -49.23 3.96 7.81
N SER A 105 -48.66 4.83 8.66
CA SER A 105 -49.39 5.96 9.24
C SER A 105 -49.88 6.92 8.14
N TYR A 106 -49.03 7.22 7.16
CA TYR A 106 -49.43 8.04 6.00
C TYR A 106 -50.58 7.41 5.21
N LEU A 107 -50.56 6.09 5.01
CA LEU A 107 -51.63 5.38 4.29
C LEU A 107 -52.92 5.32 5.11
N GLU A 108 -52.83 5.22 6.45
CA GLU A 108 -53.97 5.22 7.37
C GLU A 108 -54.73 6.56 7.33
N ASP A 109 -54.01 7.68 7.24
CA ASP A 109 -54.58 9.03 7.16
C ASP A 109 -55.31 9.31 5.83
N LEU A 110 -55.03 8.53 4.79
CA LEU A 110 -55.65 8.67 3.47
C LEU A 110 -57.02 7.97 3.39
N THR A 111 -57.94 8.61 2.67
CA THR A 111 -59.23 8.01 2.33
C THR A 111 -59.05 6.73 1.48
N LYS A 112 -59.97 5.78 1.62
CA LYS A 112 -59.98 4.52 0.83
C LYS A 112 -59.70 4.71 -0.67
N PRO A 113 -60.40 5.62 -1.40
CA PRO A 113 -60.16 5.79 -2.84
C PRO A 113 -58.76 6.34 -3.18
N GLN A 114 -58.21 7.23 -2.34
CA GLN A 114 -56.86 7.76 -2.54
C GLN A 114 -55.79 6.69 -2.31
N ARG A 115 -56.00 5.83 -1.30
CA ARG A 115 -55.12 4.70 -0.98
C ARG A 115 -55.08 3.67 -2.11
N GLU A 116 -56.24 3.30 -2.66
CA GLU A 116 -56.32 2.38 -3.80
C GLU A 116 -55.64 2.95 -5.06
N LYS A 117 -55.80 4.25 -5.32
CA LYS A 117 -55.11 4.93 -6.43
C LYS A 117 -53.59 4.81 -6.29
N LEU A 118 -53.04 5.09 -5.10
CA LEU A 118 -51.60 4.94 -4.83
C LEU A 118 -51.12 3.49 -4.99
N HIS A 119 -51.87 2.51 -4.50
CA HIS A 119 -51.53 1.10 -4.68
C HIS A 119 -51.55 0.69 -6.16
N MET A 120 -52.50 1.18 -6.96
CA MET A 120 -52.52 0.94 -8.40
C MET A 120 -51.32 1.57 -9.10
N GLU A 121 -50.97 2.81 -8.77
CA GLU A 121 -49.79 3.48 -9.33
C GLU A 121 -48.49 2.75 -8.96
N ALA A 122 -48.35 2.29 -7.72
CA ALA A 122 -47.22 1.48 -7.30
C ALA A 122 -47.13 0.17 -8.10
N ARG A 123 -48.25 -0.55 -8.26
CA ARG A 123 -48.31 -1.78 -9.07
C ARG A 123 -47.90 -1.54 -10.53
N LYS A 124 -48.31 -0.41 -11.12
CA LYS A 124 -47.91 -0.02 -12.48
C LYS A 124 -46.39 0.24 -12.61
N LYS A 125 -45.73 0.71 -11.55
CA LYS A 125 -44.28 0.99 -11.55
C LYS A 125 -43.40 -0.24 -11.30
N ILE A 126 -43.93 -1.31 -10.70
CA ILE A 126 -43.16 -2.54 -10.40
C ILE A 126 -42.44 -3.12 -11.63
N PRO A 127 -43.07 -3.28 -12.81
CA PRO A 127 -42.39 -3.83 -13.97
C PRO A 127 -41.19 -2.97 -14.42
N GLN A 128 -41.34 -1.65 -14.39
CA GLN A 128 -40.27 -0.70 -14.73
C GLN A 128 -39.10 -0.83 -13.76
N MET A 129 -39.37 -0.90 -12.45
CA MET A 129 -38.34 -1.11 -11.43
C MET A 129 -37.62 -2.45 -11.60
N LYS A 130 -38.36 -3.55 -11.87
CA LYS A 130 -37.75 -4.86 -12.12
C LYS A 130 -36.84 -4.85 -13.35
N CYS A 131 -37.25 -4.16 -14.42
CA CYS A 131 -36.43 -3.98 -15.62
C CYS A 131 -35.13 -3.24 -15.31
N ALA A 132 -35.22 -2.10 -14.61
CA ALA A 132 -34.07 -1.29 -14.22
C ALA A 132 -33.09 -2.07 -13.32
N ILE A 133 -33.59 -2.83 -12.33
CA ILE A 133 -32.77 -3.67 -11.46
C ILE A 133 -32.06 -4.77 -12.26
N SER A 134 -32.76 -5.40 -13.21
CA SER A 134 -32.20 -6.44 -14.07
C SER A 134 -31.08 -5.89 -14.97
N GLN A 135 -31.29 -4.73 -15.58
CA GLN A 135 -30.27 -4.02 -16.36
C GLN A 135 -29.06 -3.67 -15.50
N HIS A 136 -29.27 -3.12 -14.31
CA HIS A 136 -28.18 -2.79 -13.39
C HIS A 136 -27.38 -4.03 -12.98
N ARG A 137 -28.05 -5.16 -12.70
CA ARG A 137 -27.37 -6.44 -12.41
C ARG A 137 -26.51 -6.92 -13.58
N LYS A 138 -27.00 -6.81 -14.82
CA LYS A 138 -26.22 -7.18 -16.03
C LYS A 138 -24.97 -6.32 -16.15
N VAL A 139 -25.11 -5.00 -16.06
CA VAL A 139 -23.97 -4.06 -16.12
C VAL A 139 -22.95 -4.34 -15.03
N LEU A 140 -23.42 -4.62 -13.80
CA LEU A 140 -22.51 -4.94 -12.70
C LEU A 140 -21.76 -6.25 -12.93
N LYS A 141 -22.45 -7.28 -13.43
CA LYS A 141 -21.85 -8.57 -13.77
C LYS A 141 -20.78 -8.41 -14.86
N GLU A 142 -21.08 -7.68 -15.93
CA GLU A 142 -20.12 -7.37 -17.01
C GLU A 142 -18.89 -6.62 -16.48
N LYS A 143 -19.07 -5.62 -15.60
CA LYS A 143 -17.95 -4.91 -14.96
C LYS A 143 -17.08 -5.83 -14.11
N VAL A 144 -17.68 -6.77 -13.39
CA VAL A 144 -16.93 -7.73 -12.56
C VAL A 144 -16.17 -8.70 -13.46
N GLU A 145 -16.80 -9.25 -14.50
CA GLU A 145 -16.15 -10.14 -15.47
C GLU A 145 -14.99 -9.45 -16.18
N GLN A 146 -15.15 -8.20 -16.61
CA GLN A 146 -14.08 -7.44 -17.23
C GLN A 146 -12.89 -7.24 -16.29
N LYS A 147 -13.15 -6.85 -15.02
CA LYS A 147 -12.08 -6.71 -14.02
C LYS A 147 -11.34 -8.02 -13.76
N LEU A 148 -12.05 -9.15 -13.80
CA LEU A 148 -11.44 -10.47 -13.65
C LEU A 148 -10.58 -10.81 -14.87
N LYS A 149 -11.07 -10.59 -16.09
CA LYS A 149 -10.30 -10.77 -17.33
C LYS A 149 -9.03 -9.91 -17.33
N ASP A 150 -9.15 -8.62 -17.02
CA ASP A 150 -8.00 -7.72 -16.94
C ASP A 150 -6.96 -8.19 -15.90
N LYS A 151 -7.42 -8.77 -14.79
CA LYS A 151 -6.54 -9.33 -13.75
C LYS A 151 -5.85 -10.61 -14.23
N HIS A 152 -6.57 -11.48 -14.93
CA HIS A 152 -5.99 -12.68 -15.54
C HIS A 152 -4.97 -12.33 -16.61
N GLU A 153 -5.29 -11.44 -17.55
CA GLU A 153 -4.35 -11.01 -18.58
C GLU A 153 -3.10 -10.36 -18.01
N LYS A 154 -3.23 -9.56 -16.94
CA LYS A 154 -2.05 -8.98 -16.25
C LYS A 154 -1.16 -10.06 -15.66
N LYS A 155 -1.74 -11.10 -15.05
CA LYS A 155 -0.98 -12.23 -14.51
C LYS A 155 -0.31 -13.03 -15.63
N GLU A 156 -1.03 -13.37 -16.69
CA GLU A 156 -0.48 -14.09 -17.84
C GLU A 156 0.66 -13.31 -18.50
N LYS A 157 0.48 -12.00 -18.72
CA LYS A 157 1.55 -11.11 -19.24
C LYS A 157 2.76 -11.09 -18.32
N GLN A 158 2.57 -11.11 -17.00
CA GLN A 158 3.67 -11.19 -16.04
C GLN A 158 4.38 -12.55 -16.09
N GLU A 159 3.63 -13.65 -16.12
CA GLU A 159 4.17 -15.02 -16.19
C GLU A 159 4.93 -15.25 -17.48
N VAL A 160 4.37 -14.86 -18.64
CA VAL A 160 5.05 -14.92 -19.94
C VAL A 160 6.33 -14.09 -19.93
N ARG A 161 6.32 -12.89 -19.34
CA ARG A 161 7.54 -12.08 -19.16
C ARG A 161 8.58 -12.80 -18.32
N HIS A 162 8.18 -13.41 -17.20
CA HIS A 162 9.10 -14.17 -16.35
C HIS A 162 9.66 -15.42 -17.05
N ILE A 163 8.83 -16.15 -17.79
CA ILE A 163 9.26 -17.31 -18.59
C ILE A 163 10.25 -16.88 -19.67
N ASN A 164 9.93 -15.83 -20.43
CA ASN A 164 10.82 -15.32 -21.48
C ASN A 164 12.14 -14.79 -20.92
N MET A 165 12.12 -14.12 -19.77
CA MET A 165 13.32 -13.67 -19.07
C MET A 165 14.21 -14.85 -18.66
N ARG A 166 13.63 -15.92 -18.10
CA ARG A 166 14.36 -17.14 -17.75
C ARG A 166 14.92 -17.85 -18.97
N LEU A 167 14.13 -18.03 -20.03
CA LEU A 167 14.58 -18.65 -21.27
C LEU A 167 15.74 -17.88 -21.90
N LYS A 168 15.67 -16.54 -21.89
CA LYS A 168 16.75 -15.68 -22.38
C LYS A 168 18.02 -15.86 -21.54
N ALA A 169 17.92 -15.80 -20.21
CA ALA A 169 19.06 -16.00 -19.32
C ALA A 169 19.69 -17.40 -19.49
N SER A 170 18.88 -18.46 -19.61
CA SER A 170 19.37 -19.81 -19.89
C SER A 170 20.10 -19.89 -21.23
N ARG A 171 19.52 -19.39 -22.32
CA ARG A 171 20.15 -19.40 -23.66
C ARG A 171 21.47 -18.62 -23.68
N GLU A 172 21.51 -17.47 -23.03
CA GLU A 172 22.72 -16.65 -22.91
C GLU A 172 23.83 -17.41 -22.17
N VAL A 173 23.53 -18.09 -21.07
CA VAL A 173 24.52 -18.91 -20.36
C VAL A 173 24.98 -20.12 -21.17
N PHE A 174 24.07 -20.78 -21.89
CA PHE A 174 24.45 -21.88 -22.80
C PHE A 174 25.40 -21.43 -23.91
N SER A 175 25.32 -20.16 -24.38
CA SER A 175 26.25 -19.63 -25.39
C SER A 175 27.70 -19.53 -24.88
N TYR A 176 27.92 -19.54 -23.56
CA TYR A 176 29.24 -19.53 -22.92
C TYR A 176 29.59 -20.88 -22.27
N GLY A 177 29.03 -21.98 -22.77
CA GLY A 177 29.34 -23.33 -22.30
C GLY A 177 28.58 -23.78 -21.05
N GLY A 178 27.45 -23.14 -20.73
CA GLY A 178 26.57 -23.52 -19.62
C GLY A 178 26.95 -22.88 -18.27
N PRO A 179 26.24 -23.22 -17.18
CA PRO A 179 26.53 -22.72 -15.84
C PRO A 179 27.94 -23.12 -15.40
N TRP A 180 28.65 -22.22 -14.73
CA TRP A 180 30.02 -22.47 -14.27
C TRP A 180 30.02 -22.92 -12.81
N ALA A 181 30.83 -23.94 -12.50
CA ALA A 181 31.14 -24.30 -11.12
C ALA A 181 32.25 -23.41 -10.55
N SER A 182 32.36 -23.31 -9.21
CA SER A 182 33.35 -22.48 -8.51
C SER A 182 34.78 -22.69 -9.01
N GLU A 183 35.16 -23.94 -9.31
CA GLU A 183 36.50 -24.33 -9.78
C GLU A 183 36.75 -23.99 -11.26
N GLU A 184 35.68 -23.81 -12.05
CA GLU A 184 35.77 -23.59 -13.49
C GLU A 184 35.83 -22.11 -13.89
N VAL A 185 35.52 -21.21 -12.96
CA VAL A 185 35.36 -19.77 -13.24
C VAL A 185 36.64 -19.17 -13.83
N GLU A 186 37.81 -19.41 -13.22
CA GLU A 186 39.07 -18.84 -13.68
C GLU A 186 39.56 -19.46 -15.00
N ALA A 187 39.38 -20.78 -15.15
CA ALA A 187 39.74 -21.51 -16.36
C ALA A 187 38.88 -21.08 -17.56
N LYS A 188 37.55 -20.92 -17.38
CA LYS A 188 36.65 -20.48 -18.46
C LYS A 188 36.78 -18.99 -18.77
N LEU A 189 37.15 -18.15 -17.79
CA LEU A 189 37.44 -16.73 -18.02
C LEU A 189 38.72 -16.52 -18.83
N SER A 190 39.79 -17.24 -18.51
CA SER A 190 41.07 -17.14 -19.21
C SER A 190 41.00 -17.62 -20.66
N ALA A 191 40.09 -18.55 -20.96
CA ALA A 191 39.82 -19.01 -22.32
C ALA A 191 39.02 -18.02 -23.20
N LEU A 192 38.38 -17.00 -22.61
CA LEU A 192 37.53 -16.05 -23.31
C LEU A 192 38.27 -14.75 -23.68
N VAL A 193 37.87 -14.16 -24.81
CA VAL A 193 38.36 -12.83 -25.25
C VAL A 193 37.98 -11.77 -24.20
N PRO A 194 38.85 -10.80 -23.86
CA PRO A 194 38.59 -9.79 -22.84
C PRO A 194 37.26 -9.02 -23.01
N ALA A 195 36.85 -8.76 -24.26
CA ALA A 195 35.58 -8.11 -24.58
C ALA A 195 34.33 -8.95 -24.24
N GLN A 196 34.48 -10.27 -24.12
CA GLN A 196 33.39 -11.22 -23.83
C GLN A 196 33.36 -11.64 -22.35
N GLN A 197 34.50 -11.60 -21.64
CA GLN A 197 34.60 -11.97 -20.22
C GLN A 197 33.55 -11.27 -19.34
N ARG A 198 33.41 -9.95 -19.48
CA ARG A 198 32.41 -9.17 -18.73
C ARG A 198 30.98 -9.61 -19.05
N LYS A 199 30.67 -9.87 -20.32
CA LYS A 199 29.33 -10.31 -20.74
C LYS A 199 29.01 -11.70 -20.22
N ALA A 200 29.97 -12.63 -20.30
CA ALA A 200 29.83 -13.98 -19.79
C ALA A 200 29.54 -13.98 -18.28
N LEU A 201 30.29 -13.20 -17.49
CA LEU A 201 30.05 -13.06 -16.04
C LEU A 201 28.66 -12.52 -15.71
N LEU A 202 28.22 -11.48 -16.42
CA LEU A 202 26.87 -10.95 -16.23
C LEU A 202 25.78 -11.97 -16.59
N CYS A 203 25.98 -12.75 -17.64
CA CYS A 203 25.05 -13.83 -18.00
C CYS A 203 24.99 -14.91 -16.89
N GLN A 204 26.14 -15.33 -16.34
CA GLN A 204 26.18 -16.26 -15.21
C GLN A 204 25.45 -15.70 -13.98
N ILE A 205 25.76 -14.46 -13.57
CA ILE A 205 25.10 -13.82 -12.42
C ILE A 205 23.59 -13.69 -12.63
N ARG A 206 23.14 -13.32 -13.84
CA ARG A 206 21.71 -13.24 -14.19
C ARG A 206 21.02 -14.60 -14.14
N PHE A 207 21.69 -15.67 -14.57
CA PHE A 207 21.16 -17.03 -14.51
C PHE A 207 20.97 -17.49 -13.06
N HIS A 208 21.96 -17.25 -12.20
CA HIS A 208 21.85 -17.52 -10.76
C HIS A 208 20.72 -16.72 -10.10
N ARG A 209 20.51 -15.46 -10.51
CA ARG A 209 19.42 -14.61 -10.00
C ARG A 209 18.03 -15.05 -10.50
N ASP A 210 17.87 -15.18 -11.81
CA ASP A 210 16.56 -15.23 -12.47
C ASP A 210 16.04 -16.67 -12.67
N VAL A 211 16.96 -17.63 -12.85
CA VAL A 211 16.65 -19.04 -13.10
C VAL A 211 16.79 -19.88 -11.83
N LEU A 212 17.99 -19.88 -11.22
CA LEU A 212 18.27 -20.71 -10.04
C LEU A 212 17.78 -20.11 -8.72
N LYS A 213 17.52 -18.80 -8.68
CA LYS A 213 17.14 -18.06 -7.46
C LYS A 213 18.11 -18.31 -6.29
N SER A 214 19.40 -18.30 -6.59
CA SER A 214 20.47 -18.50 -5.61
C SER A 214 20.36 -17.50 -4.45
N ALA A 215 20.66 -17.95 -3.22
CA ALA A 215 20.61 -17.12 -2.03
C ALA A 215 21.79 -16.15 -1.97
N GLY A 216 21.53 -14.88 -1.63
CA GLY A 216 22.56 -13.86 -1.44
C GLY A 216 22.02 -12.43 -1.38
N PRO A 217 22.79 -11.46 -0.83
CA PRO A 217 22.41 -10.06 -0.83
C PRO A 217 22.29 -9.51 -2.25
N ARG A 218 21.34 -8.58 -2.45
CA ARG A 218 21.00 -8.02 -3.76
C ARG A 218 22.19 -7.34 -4.47
N THR A 219 23.17 -6.88 -3.70
CA THR A 219 24.41 -6.25 -4.18
C THR A 219 25.27 -7.20 -5.03
N LEU A 220 25.25 -8.50 -4.76
CA LEU A 220 26.02 -9.50 -5.53
C LEU A 220 25.46 -9.71 -6.94
N PHE A 221 24.15 -9.48 -7.12
CA PHE A 221 23.45 -9.67 -8.38
C PHE A 221 23.30 -8.38 -9.22
N GLN A 222 23.94 -7.29 -8.80
CA GLN A 222 23.94 -6.00 -9.50
C GLN A 222 25.06 -5.92 -10.54
N GLU A 223 24.81 -5.13 -11.59
CA GLU A 223 25.76 -4.92 -12.70
C GLU A 223 26.57 -3.63 -12.54
N SER A 224 26.15 -2.77 -11.60
CA SER A 224 26.70 -1.43 -11.35
C SER A 224 26.30 -0.93 -9.95
N SER A 225 27.15 -0.12 -9.33
CA SER A 225 26.81 0.73 -8.18
C SER A 225 27.02 2.19 -8.56
N ASN A 226 26.12 3.10 -8.15
CA ASN A 226 26.27 4.55 -8.38
C ASN A 226 26.61 4.93 -9.83
N ALA A 227 25.88 4.33 -10.79
CA ALA A 227 26.07 4.49 -12.24
C ALA A 227 27.43 4.03 -12.82
N LEU A 228 28.34 3.51 -12.00
CA LEU A 228 29.59 2.90 -12.45
C LEU A 228 29.42 1.39 -12.63
N ALA A 229 29.70 0.92 -13.84
CA ALA A 229 29.69 -0.50 -14.17
C ALA A 229 30.76 -1.26 -13.38
N TYR A 230 30.43 -2.44 -12.87
CA TYR A 230 31.44 -3.27 -12.20
C TYR A 230 32.47 -3.81 -13.18
N ASP A 231 33.73 -3.77 -12.75
CA ASP A 231 34.87 -4.36 -13.42
C ASP A 231 34.83 -5.88 -13.36
N VAL A 232 35.54 -6.53 -14.29
CA VAL A 232 35.63 -7.99 -14.41
C VAL A 232 36.06 -8.63 -13.08
N LYS A 233 37.05 -8.07 -12.39
CA LYS A 233 37.52 -8.57 -11.08
C LYS A 233 36.42 -8.59 -10.02
N ARG A 234 35.61 -7.54 -9.96
CA ARG A 234 34.50 -7.42 -9.00
C ARG A 234 33.35 -8.36 -9.35
N LEU A 235 33.04 -8.52 -10.64
CA LEU A 235 32.04 -9.48 -11.10
C LEU A 235 32.46 -10.94 -10.85
N THR A 236 33.74 -11.27 -11.00
CA THR A 236 34.29 -12.58 -10.66
C THR A 236 34.17 -12.87 -9.17
N ALA A 237 34.52 -11.91 -8.31
CA ALA A 237 34.36 -12.04 -6.86
C ALA A 237 32.89 -12.24 -6.47
N ASN A 238 31.98 -11.45 -7.05
CA ASN A 238 30.54 -11.61 -6.82
C ASN A 238 30.03 -12.99 -7.24
N LEU A 239 30.46 -13.51 -8.40
CA LEU A 239 30.06 -14.83 -8.88
C LEU A 239 30.60 -15.95 -7.97
N ALA A 240 31.87 -15.86 -7.55
CA ALA A 240 32.47 -16.82 -6.63
C ALA A 240 31.75 -16.84 -5.27
N GLU A 241 31.37 -15.66 -4.75
CA GLU A 241 30.60 -15.57 -3.51
C GLU A 241 29.18 -16.14 -3.66
N ILE A 242 28.52 -15.92 -4.80
CA ILE A 242 27.23 -16.53 -5.10
C ILE A 242 27.35 -18.06 -5.15
N LEU A 243 28.36 -18.60 -5.82
CA LEU A 243 28.55 -20.04 -5.94
C LEU A 243 28.90 -20.67 -4.58
N ALA A 244 29.86 -20.12 -3.84
CA ALA A 244 30.25 -20.62 -2.52
C ALA A 244 29.08 -20.67 -1.51
N ARG A 245 28.15 -19.71 -1.57
CA ARG A 245 26.95 -19.70 -0.72
C ARG A 245 25.91 -20.75 -1.12
N ASN A 246 25.97 -21.27 -2.35
CA ASN A 246 24.97 -22.16 -2.93
C ASN A 246 25.52 -23.54 -3.33
N ASP A 247 26.82 -23.81 -3.16
CA ASP A 247 27.52 -25.07 -3.48
C ASP A 247 26.99 -26.29 -2.68
N GLY A 248 26.15 -26.08 -1.65
CA GLY A 248 25.47 -27.12 -0.88
C GLY A 248 23.95 -27.23 -1.07
N ALA A 249 23.34 -26.40 -1.93
CA ALA A 249 21.87 -26.31 -2.04
C ALA A 249 21.23 -27.32 -3.00
N SER A 250 21.90 -28.45 -3.30
CA SER A 250 21.37 -29.49 -4.20
C SER A 250 20.34 -30.42 -3.56
N GLU A 251 20.06 -30.28 -2.27
CA GLU A 251 18.93 -30.93 -1.62
C GLU A 251 18.06 -29.84 -1.02
N VAL A 252 16.87 -29.59 -1.60
CA VAL A 252 15.83 -28.83 -0.90
C VAL A 252 15.43 -29.70 0.29
N PRO A 253 15.84 -29.40 1.52
CA PRO A 253 15.44 -30.23 2.65
C PRO A 253 13.94 -30.01 2.81
N ALA A 254 13.19 -31.09 3.01
CA ALA A 254 11.81 -30.98 3.44
C ALA A 254 11.76 -30.03 4.66
N PRO A 255 10.79 -29.09 4.72
CA PRO A 255 10.76 -28.07 5.76
C PRO A 255 10.73 -28.76 7.12
N THR A 256 11.87 -28.77 7.79
CA THR A 256 11.99 -29.27 9.16
C THR A 256 11.16 -28.31 10.00
N LEU A 257 10.20 -28.85 10.76
CA LEU A 257 9.42 -28.07 11.72
C LEU A 257 10.37 -27.59 12.82
N VAL A 258 10.98 -26.43 12.60
CA VAL A 258 11.75 -25.70 13.60
C VAL A 258 10.73 -25.00 14.49
N TYR A 259 10.57 -25.49 15.71
CA TYR A 259 9.86 -24.77 16.75
C TYR A 259 10.68 -23.53 17.09
N LYS A 260 10.03 -22.36 17.06
CA LYS A 260 10.68 -21.09 17.40
C LYS A 260 11.05 -21.12 18.88
N GLU A 261 12.30 -20.83 19.18
CA GLU A 261 12.72 -20.62 20.56
C GLU A 261 12.09 -19.32 21.08
N PRO A 262 11.90 -19.17 22.41
CA PRO A 262 11.31 -17.96 22.99
C PRO A 262 12.00 -16.65 22.54
N GLU A 263 13.32 -16.68 22.32
CA GLU A 263 14.12 -15.54 21.85
C GLU A 263 13.77 -15.14 20.40
N ASP A 264 13.41 -16.10 19.53
CA ASP A 264 12.95 -15.84 18.17
C ASP A 264 11.57 -15.17 18.15
N ILE A 265 10.74 -15.45 19.17
CA ILE A 265 9.42 -14.83 19.34
C ILE A 265 9.58 -13.36 19.71
N ASP A 266 10.53 -13.03 20.58
CA ASP A 266 10.82 -11.65 20.97
C ASP A 266 11.37 -10.84 19.80
N GLN A 267 12.33 -11.38 19.04
CA GLN A 267 12.86 -10.71 17.85
C GLN A 267 11.78 -10.48 16.79
N ALA A 268 11.01 -11.52 16.45
CA ALA A 268 9.93 -11.40 15.46
C ALA A 268 8.85 -10.39 15.89
N THR A 269 8.60 -10.29 17.20
CA THR A 269 7.65 -9.32 17.75
C THR A 269 8.18 -7.89 17.66
N VAL A 270 9.46 -7.67 18.03
CA VAL A 270 10.12 -6.36 17.91
C VAL A 270 10.15 -5.90 16.45
N GLU A 271 10.47 -6.81 15.53
CA GLU A 271 10.42 -6.54 14.08
C GLU A 271 9.01 -6.19 13.62
N LYS A 272 8.00 -6.97 14.01
CA LYS A 272 6.61 -6.69 13.66
C LYS A 272 6.13 -5.34 14.21
N LYS A 273 6.51 -4.99 15.44
CA LYS A 273 6.23 -3.69 16.05
C LYS A 273 6.88 -2.55 15.25
N ARG A 274 8.15 -2.72 14.86
CA ARG A 274 8.88 -1.76 14.02
C ARG A 274 8.21 -1.59 12.65
N GLU A 275 7.83 -2.69 12.01
CA GLU A 275 7.12 -2.65 10.73
C GLU A 275 5.77 -1.91 10.82
N LEU A 276 4.98 -2.20 11.85
CA LEU A 276 3.68 -1.55 12.03
C LEU A 276 3.82 -0.05 12.27
N LYS A 277 4.79 0.36 13.09
CA LYS A 277 5.12 1.79 13.28
C LYS A 277 5.53 2.45 11.98
N LEU A 278 6.42 1.82 11.21
CA LEU A 278 6.90 2.35 9.93
C LEU A 278 5.78 2.44 8.88
N LYS A 279 4.89 1.44 8.83
CA LYS A 279 3.67 1.48 7.98
C LYS A 279 2.78 2.67 8.35
N LEU A 280 2.62 2.93 9.64
CA LEU A 280 1.78 4.00 10.16
C LEU A 280 2.36 5.39 9.86
N GLU A 281 3.66 5.59 10.10
CA GLU A 281 4.36 6.82 9.74
C GLU A 281 4.34 7.08 8.24
N LYS A 282 4.59 6.05 7.42
CA LYS A 282 4.50 6.16 5.96
C LYS A 282 3.09 6.58 5.51
N ALA A 283 2.05 6.01 6.12
CA ALA A 283 0.67 6.41 5.83
C ALA A 283 0.41 7.87 6.23
N ARG A 284 0.87 8.31 7.40
CA ARG A 284 0.77 9.72 7.85
C ARG A 284 1.48 10.69 6.91
N LYS A 285 2.73 10.41 6.53
CA LYS A 285 3.51 11.23 5.59
C LYS A 285 2.85 11.29 4.22
N SER A 286 2.34 10.15 3.73
CA SER A 286 1.58 10.09 2.47
C SER A 286 0.33 10.98 2.50
N ARG A 287 -0.37 11.07 3.64
CA ARG A 287 -1.50 12.00 3.82
C ARG A 287 -1.08 13.46 3.79
N GLN A 288 -0.02 13.80 4.51
CA GLN A 288 0.51 15.16 4.52
C GLN A 288 0.96 15.59 3.11
N ALA A 289 1.60 14.68 2.35
CA ALA A 289 2.00 14.94 0.97
C ALA A 289 0.77 15.13 0.06
N ALA A 290 -0.28 14.34 0.22
CA ALA A 290 -1.52 14.49 -0.54
C ALA A 290 -2.20 15.84 -0.27
N LYS A 291 -2.23 16.31 0.99
CA LYS A 291 -2.75 17.64 1.32
C LYS A 291 -1.86 18.76 0.80
N ALA A 292 -0.54 18.61 0.89
CA ALA A 292 0.40 19.61 0.36
C ALA A 292 0.21 19.81 -1.16
N LYS A 293 -0.16 18.76 -1.90
CA LYS A 293 -0.54 18.83 -3.33
C LYS A 293 -1.76 19.72 -3.61
N GLU A 294 -2.67 19.92 -2.65
CA GLU A 294 -3.81 20.83 -2.85
C GLU A 294 -3.36 22.29 -3.01
N ARG A 295 -2.19 22.66 -2.47
CA ARG A 295 -1.59 24.00 -2.63
C ARG A 295 -0.86 24.16 -3.97
N LEU A 296 -0.64 23.07 -4.72
CA LEU A 296 0.13 23.08 -5.96
C LEU A 296 -0.39 24.08 -7.01
N PRO A 297 -1.71 24.23 -7.28
CA PRO A 297 -2.19 25.19 -8.28
C PRO A 297 -1.82 26.64 -7.94
N ALA A 298 -1.87 27.02 -6.66
CA ALA A 298 -1.49 28.35 -6.21
C ALA A 298 0.03 28.58 -6.35
N LEU A 299 0.84 27.59 -5.97
CA LEU A 299 2.30 27.66 -6.05
C LEU A 299 2.83 27.61 -7.49
N VAL A 300 2.12 26.96 -8.41
CA VAL A 300 2.45 26.99 -9.85
C VAL A 300 2.15 28.37 -10.44
N SER A 301 1.13 29.07 -9.93
CA SER A 301 0.76 30.42 -10.37
C SER A 301 1.70 31.48 -9.82
N ASP A 302 2.16 31.33 -8.57
CA ASP A 302 3.20 32.17 -7.97
C ASP A 302 4.28 31.32 -7.26
N PRO A 303 5.34 30.92 -8.00
CA PRO A 303 6.44 30.13 -7.43
C PRO A 303 7.22 30.85 -6.32
N SER A 304 7.18 32.18 -6.28
CA SER A 304 7.93 32.97 -5.29
C SER A 304 7.37 32.81 -3.88
N SER A 305 6.08 32.49 -3.77
CA SER A 305 5.41 32.21 -2.48
C SER A 305 5.97 31.00 -1.72
N LEU A 306 6.76 30.15 -2.40
CA LEU A 306 7.46 29.03 -1.78
C LEU A 306 8.72 29.46 -1.00
N VAL A 307 9.27 30.64 -1.30
CA VAL A 307 10.49 31.16 -0.65
C VAL A 307 10.20 31.50 0.81
N GLY A 308 11.08 31.05 1.71
CA GLY A 308 10.96 31.21 3.15
C GLY A 308 10.09 30.14 3.83
N GLN A 309 9.45 29.24 3.07
CA GLN A 309 8.65 28.16 3.63
C GLN A 309 9.53 27.01 4.13
N ARG A 310 9.10 26.37 5.23
CA ARG A 310 9.66 25.10 5.71
C ARG A 310 8.93 23.93 5.07
N PHE A 311 9.67 22.86 4.83
CA PHE A 311 9.13 21.65 4.22
C PHE A 311 9.91 20.42 4.66
N LEU A 312 9.35 19.24 4.40
CA LEU A 312 10.04 17.96 4.45
C LEU A 312 10.27 17.48 3.02
N HIS A 313 11.49 17.03 2.74
CA HIS A 313 11.86 16.45 1.46
C HIS A 313 12.16 14.96 1.62
N GLN A 314 11.55 14.13 0.78
CA GLN A 314 11.83 12.71 0.71
C GLN A 314 13.04 12.47 -0.18
N CYS A 315 14.19 12.16 0.43
CA CYS A 315 15.40 11.83 -0.31
C CYS A 315 15.58 10.30 -0.37
N ASN A 316 15.96 9.82 -1.55
CA ASN A 316 16.23 8.41 -1.82
C ASN A 316 17.72 8.23 -2.11
N GLU A 317 18.51 7.96 -1.07
CA GLU A 317 19.91 7.65 -1.28
C GLU A 317 20.09 6.22 -1.82
N PRO A 318 21.04 5.99 -2.75
CA PRO A 318 21.26 4.67 -3.33
C PRO A 318 21.68 3.65 -2.26
N GLY A 319 20.76 2.74 -1.92
CA GLY A 319 21.01 1.66 -0.96
C GLY A 319 20.38 1.88 0.41
N GLU A 320 19.84 3.07 0.67
CA GLU A 320 19.16 3.41 1.91
C GLU A 320 17.63 3.49 1.73
N PRO A 321 16.84 3.25 2.79
CA PRO A 321 15.41 3.50 2.75
C PRO A 321 15.15 5.01 2.57
N ALA A 322 14.09 5.35 1.85
CA ALA A 322 13.64 6.73 1.67
C ALA A 322 13.41 7.42 3.02
N GLN A 323 14.10 8.54 3.28
CA GLN A 323 13.98 9.31 4.52
C GLN A 323 13.47 10.73 4.25
N TRP A 324 12.82 11.31 5.25
CA TRP A 324 12.23 12.66 5.18
C TRP A 324 13.12 13.64 5.95
N TYR A 325 13.70 14.59 5.24
CA TYR A 325 14.59 15.59 5.81
C TYR A 325 13.90 16.95 5.90
N PRO A 326 13.93 17.62 7.06
CA PRO A 326 13.41 18.97 7.19
C PRO A 326 14.36 19.99 6.54
N ALA A 327 13.77 20.93 5.81
CA ALA A 327 14.49 21.92 5.04
C ALA A 327 13.72 23.24 4.92
N THR A 328 14.44 24.28 4.52
CA THR A 328 13.89 25.62 4.28
C THR A 328 14.26 26.11 2.89
N VAL A 329 13.29 26.70 2.18
CA VAL A 329 13.54 27.34 0.88
C VAL A 329 14.13 28.73 1.10
N ARG A 330 15.36 28.97 0.65
CA ARG A 330 16.03 30.28 0.80
C ARG A 330 15.76 31.25 -0.35
N GLY A 331 15.46 30.73 -1.54
CA GLY A 331 15.23 31.57 -2.71
C GLY A 331 15.05 30.77 -3.99
N ILE A 332 14.88 31.48 -5.11
CA ILE A 332 14.86 30.87 -6.44
C ILE A 332 16.30 30.86 -6.98
N HIS A 333 16.80 29.69 -7.38
CA HIS A 333 18.10 29.56 -8.04
C HIS A 333 17.97 29.90 -9.52
N LYS A 334 17.00 29.29 -10.20
CA LYS A 334 16.81 29.42 -11.65
C LYS A 334 15.33 29.32 -12.02
N GLN A 335 14.83 30.32 -12.74
CA GLN A 335 13.48 30.26 -13.31
C GLN A 335 13.48 29.41 -14.58
N GLY A 336 12.66 28.37 -14.58
CA GLY A 336 12.42 27.53 -15.76
C GLY A 336 11.41 28.18 -16.71
N LYS A 337 11.44 27.79 -18.00
CA LYS A 337 10.40 28.18 -18.97
C LYS A 337 9.01 27.65 -18.59
N GLU A 338 8.98 26.52 -17.88
CA GLU A 338 7.79 25.97 -17.26
C GLU A 338 7.92 26.09 -15.74
N PRO A 339 6.83 26.37 -14.99
CA PRO A 339 6.88 26.53 -13.55
C PRO A 339 7.52 25.33 -12.84
N PHE A 340 7.22 24.10 -13.29
CA PHE A 340 7.75 22.86 -12.71
C PHE A 340 9.26 22.66 -12.88
N ASN A 341 9.90 23.41 -13.77
CA ASN A 341 11.34 23.37 -14.00
C ASN A 341 12.09 24.50 -13.27
N THR A 342 11.38 25.26 -12.41
CA THR A 342 11.99 26.27 -11.55
C THR A 342 12.75 25.58 -10.42
N GLU A 343 14.04 25.90 -10.29
CA GLU A 343 14.91 25.37 -9.26
C GLU A 343 14.98 26.34 -8.09
N PHE A 344 14.85 25.79 -6.88
CA PHE A 344 14.87 26.52 -5.62
C PHE A 344 16.14 26.23 -4.84
N LYS A 345 16.66 27.24 -4.15
CA LYS A 345 17.75 27.11 -3.18
C LYS A 345 17.18 26.56 -1.88
N VAL A 346 17.69 25.42 -1.45
CA VAL A 346 17.24 24.66 -0.28
C VAL A 346 18.40 24.53 0.69
N VAL A 347 18.11 24.70 1.98
CA VAL A 347 19.04 24.41 3.07
C VAL A 347 18.36 23.42 4.00
N TYR A 348 19.03 22.30 4.28
CA TYR A 348 18.55 21.30 5.23
C TYR A 348 18.94 21.70 6.66
N ASP A 349 18.14 21.30 7.64
CA ASP A 349 18.43 21.64 9.03
C ASP A 349 19.67 20.90 9.56
N GLU A 350 20.03 19.76 8.97
CA GLU A 350 21.22 18.98 9.36
C GLU A 350 22.52 19.60 8.84
N ASP A 351 22.46 20.32 7.70
CA ASP A 351 23.62 20.90 7.01
C ASP A 351 23.33 22.36 6.61
N GLU A 352 23.32 23.26 7.59
CA GLU A 352 22.94 24.67 7.39
C GLU A 352 23.90 25.46 6.48
N GLU A 353 25.14 24.98 6.31
CA GLU A 353 26.18 25.61 5.49
C GLU A 353 26.06 25.26 4.00
N GLU A 354 25.39 24.15 3.67
CA GLU A 354 25.29 23.65 2.30
C GLU A 354 23.96 24.03 1.65
N THR A 355 24.04 24.64 0.46
CA THR A 355 22.85 25.03 -0.31
C THR A 355 22.67 24.10 -1.50
N TRP A 356 21.52 23.44 -1.53
CA TRP A 356 21.12 22.52 -2.59
C TRP A 356 20.14 23.17 -3.56
N HIS A 357 20.00 22.60 -4.75
CA HIS A 357 19.12 23.11 -5.81
C HIS A 357 18.18 22.02 -6.31
N PHE A 358 16.87 22.21 -6.12
CA PHE A 358 15.86 21.21 -6.48
C PHE A 358 14.65 21.83 -7.20
N PRO A 359 14.03 21.10 -8.14
CA PRO A 359 12.76 21.49 -8.77
C PRO A 359 11.56 21.17 -7.86
N LEU A 360 11.44 21.88 -6.74
CA LEU A 360 10.51 21.54 -5.65
C LEU A 360 9.02 21.43 -6.06
N LEU A 361 8.58 22.16 -7.08
CA LEU A 361 7.20 22.06 -7.58
C LEU A 361 6.92 20.69 -8.22
N LYS A 362 7.94 20.07 -8.82
CA LYS A 362 7.87 18.71 -9.34
C LYS A 362 7.86 17.70 -8.20
N ASP A 363 8.66 17.91 -7.18
CA ASP A 363 8.75 17.04 -6.00
C ASP A 363 7.43 17.07 -5.20
N LEU A 364 6.83 18.25 -5.05
CA LEU A 364 5.49 18.42 -4.49
C LEU A 364 4.43 17.67 -5.30
N ARG A 365 4.47 17.75 -6.63
CA ARG A 365 3.55 17.01 -7.52
C ARG A 365 3.70 15.50 -7.36
N ASN A 366 4.93 15.00 -7.27
CA ASN A 366 5.20 13.58 -7.09
C ASN A 366 4.80 13.10 -5.68
N GLY A 367 4.81 14.00 -4.70
CA GLY A 367 4.53 13.70 -3.29
C GLY A 367 5.79 13.40 -2.50
N ASP A 368 6.94 13.82 -3.03
CA ASP A 368 8.25 13.73 -2.40
C ASP A 368 8.53 14.97 -1.53
N MET A 369 7.61 15.96 -1.51
CA MET A 369 7.70 17.16 -0.70
C MET A 369 6.42 17.36 0.14
N ILE A 370 6.58 17.73 1.41
CA ILE A 370 5.49 18.10 2.33
C ILE A 370 5.76 19.51 2.85
N LEU A 371 4.84 20.45 2.63
CA LEU A 371 4.91 21.77 3.24
C LEU A 371 4.47 21.69 4.71
N ILE A 372 5.24 22.27 5.62
CA ILE A 372 4.97 22.29 7.07
C ILE A 372 4.18 23.55 7.45
#